data_AF-A0A1H7UG63-F1
#
_entry.id   AF-A0A1H7UG63-F1
#
_cell.length_a   1.000
_cell.length_b   1.000
_cell.length_c   1.000
_cell.angle_alpha   90.00
_cell.angle_beta   90.00
_cell.angle_gamma   90.00
#
_symmetry.space_group_name_H-M   'P 1'
#
loop_
_entity.id
_entity.type
_entity.pdbx_description
1 polymer ?
#
loop_
_entity_poly.entity_id
_entity_poly.type
_entity_poly.pdbx_seq_one_letter_code
_entity_poly.pdbx_strand_id
1 'polypeptide(L)'
;MLASVDPPEVQLAFDRTWHVPYRWVSDPDGSRLAKPLDAWDEDASIFRPVVIAVAPDGREVFRELSRDFTDRTDDEPFLTALEGLGLPPLPEPGPWAPEGVEPRPSKRAFTPGSFIPYFRAIKFNTMALADRMRDDRDREEVRTENRMAASFLESFDRWRAEHPPERQ
;
A
#
# COMPACT_ATOMS: atom_id res chain seq x y z
N MET A 1 -4.27 -9.11 5.26
CA MET A 1 -4.68 -9.61 3.92
C MET A 1 -4.69 -8.41 3.00
N LEU A 2 -4.22 -8.55 1.76
CA LEU A 2 -4.34 -7.54 0.71
C LEU A 2 -5.52 -7.89 -0.21
N ALA A 3 -6.25 -6.92 -0.74
CA ALA A 3 -7.24 -7.16 -1.78
C ALA A 3 -7.11 -6.09 -2.88
N SER A 4 -7.24 -6.49 -4.15
CA SER A 4 -7.32 -5.55 -5.27
C SER A 4 -8.12 -6.13 -6.43
N VAL A 5 -8.39 -5.29 -7.44
CA VAL A 5 -9.03 -5.68 -8.70
C VAL A 5 -8.08 -6.41 -9.67
N ASP A 6 -6.80 -6.55 -9.31
CA ASP A 6 -5.86 -7.27 -10.16
C ASP A 6 -6.28 -8.75 -10.26
N PRO A 7 -6.24 -9.35 -11.46
CA PRO A 7 -6.54 -10.76 -11.62
C PRO A 7 -5.47 -11.63 -10.91
N PRO A 8 -5.80 -12.90 -10.57
CA PRO A 8 -4.94 -13.74 -9.74
C PRO A 8 -3.50 -13.88 -10.24
N GLU A 9 -3.30 -13.95 -11.56
CA GLU A 9 -1.98 -14.05 -12.17
C GLU A 9 -1.11 -12.79 -11.98
N VAL A 10 -1.74 -11.60 -11.93
CA VAL A 10 -1.05 -10.33 -11.69
C VAL A 10 -0.71 -10.21 -10.21
N GLN A 11 -1.64 -10.58 -9.33
CA GLN A 11 -1.39 -10.60 -7.88
C GLN A 11 -0.26 -11.55 -7.51
N LEU A 12 -0.23 -12.75 -8.09
CA LEU A 12 0.85 -13.70 -7.86
C LEU A 12 2.19 -13.19 -8.40
N ALA A 13 2.20 -12.48 -9.53
CA ALA A 13 3.40 -11.85 -10.05
C ALA A 13 3.90 -10.72 -9.15
N PHE A 14 2.99 -9.91 -8.59
CA PHE A 14 3.29 -8.89 -7.58
C PHE A 14 3.91 -9.54 -6.33
N ASP A 15 3.27 -10.57 -5.79
CA ASP A 15 3.76 -11.29 -4.61
C ASP A 15 5.15 -11.89 -4.84
N ARG A 16 5.41 -12.54 -5.97
CA ARG A 16 6.76 -13.05 -6.32
C ARG A 16 7.81 -11.96 -6.53
N THR A 17 7.38 -10.73 -6.85
CA THR A 17 8.29 -9.61 -7.06
C THR A 17 8.64 -8.93 -5.73
N TRP A 18 7.66 -8.76 -4.86
CA TRP A 18 7.76 -7.97 -3.62
C TRP A 18 7.83 -8.81 -2.34
N HIS A 19 7.63 -10.13 -2.44
CA HIS A 19 7.68 -11.11 -1.35
C HIS A 19 6.83 -10.68 -0.16
N VAL A 20 5.54 -10.40 -0.40
CA VAL A 20 4.70 -9.82 0.65
C VAL A 20 4.38 -10.84 1.74
N PRO A 21 4.44 -10.46 3.04
CA PRO A 21 4.27 -11.39 4.15
C PRO A 21 2.78 -11.67 4.46
N TYR A 22 1.90 -11.51 3.47
CA TYR A 22 0.46 -11.61 3.67
C TYR A 22 -0.25 -12.21 2.47
N ARG A 23 -1.35 -12.91 2.75
CA ARG A 23 -2.24 -13.44 1.71
C ARG A 23 -2.96 -12.31 0.99
N TRP A 24 -3.25 -12.52 -0.29
CA TRP A 24 -4.01 -11.59 -1.11
C TRP A 24 -5.31 -12.19 -1.64
N VAL A 25 -6.25 -11.33 -2.03
CA VAL A 25 -7.51 -11.68 -2.68
C VAL A 25 -7.64 -10.86 -3.98
N SER A 26 -7.99 -11.56 -5.06
CA SER A 26 -8.34 -10.96 -6.33
C SER A 26 -9.86 -10.73 -6.38
N ASP A 27 -10.28 -9.50 -6.64
CA ASP A 27 -11.68 -9.09 -6.78
C ASP A 27 -11.88 -8.22 -8.05
N PRO A 28 -11.70 -8.78 -9.27
CA PRO A 28 -11.59 -7.98 -10.49
C PRO A 28 -12.82 -7.17 -10.88
N ASP A 29 -14.01 -7.59 -10.45
CA ASP A 29 -15.28 -6.90 -10.70
C ASP A 29 -15.81 -6.15 -9.47
N GLY A 30 -15.04 -6.14 -8.38
CA GLY A 30 -15.38 -5.53 -7.11
C GLY A 30 -16.55 -6.18 -6.37
N SER A 31 -17.15 -7.25 -6.90
CA SER A 31 -18.42 -7.78 -6.40
C SER A 31 -18.27 -8.48 -5.07
N ARG A 32 -17.08 -9.01 -4.75
CA ARG A 32 -16.86 -9.83 -3.56
C ARG A 32 -16.43 -9.02 -2.35
N LEU A 33 -15.69 -7.93 -2.56
CA LEU A 33 -15.12 -7.12 -1.49
C LEU A 33 -15.38 -5.63 -1.71
N ALA A 34 -14.93 -5.06 -2.83
CA ALA A 34 -14.91 -3.61 -3.00
C ALA A 34 -16.31 -2.97 -2.88
N LYS A 35 -17.32 -3.54 -3.56
CA LYS A 35 -18.71 -3.05 -3.52
C LYS A 35 -19.38 -3.30 -2.16
N PRO A 36 -19.32 -4.50 -1.55
CA PRO A 36 -19.82 -4.71 -0.18
C PRO A 36 -19.19 -3.80 0.88
N LEU A 37 -17.94 -3.37 0.67
CA LEU A 37 -17.22 -2.48 1.57
C LEU A 37 -17.43 -1.00 1.25
N ASP A 38 -18.29 -0.63 0.29
CA ASP A 38 -18.46 0.76 -0.16
C ASP A 38 -17.14 1.42 -0.62
N ALA A 39 -16.22 0.60 -1.12
CA ALA A 39 -14.87 0.99 -1.53
C ALA A 39 -14.67 0.84 -3.05
N TRP A 40 -15.75 0.68 -3.81
CA TRP A 40 -15.69 0.66 -5.26
C TRP A 40 -15.79 2.08 -5.84
N ASP A 41 -14.88 2.42 -6.76
CA ASP A 41 -14.98 3.62 -7.59
C ASP A 41 -15.64 3.23 -8.92
N GLU A 42 -16.86 3.70 -9.16
CA GLU A 42 -17.61 3.37 -10.38
C GLU A 42 -16.97 3.98 -11.64
N ASP A 43 -16.45 5.20 -11.54
CA ASP A 43 -15.91 5.94 -12.69
C ASP A 43 -14.57 5.35 -13.14
N ALA A 44 -13.70 5.04 -12.18
CA ALA A 44 -12.39 4.45 -12.46
C ALA A 44 -12.43 2.92 -12.54
N SER A 45 -13.52 2.28 -12.09
CA SER A 45 -13.66 0.83 -12.00
C SER A 45 -12.52 0.18 -11.20
N ILE A 46 -12.21 0.77 -10.05
CA ILE A 46 -11.11 0.34 -9.16
C ILE A 46 -11.57 0.21 -7.72
N PHE A 47 -10.78 -0.51 -6.94
CA PHE A 47 -10.89 -0.55 -5.49
C PHE A 47 -10.24 0.71 -4.91
N ARG A 48 -11.04 1.63 -4.36
CA ARG A 48 -10.53 2.74 -3.54
C ARG A 48 -9.81 2.17 -2.33
N PRO A 49 -8.58 2.62 -2.01
CA PRO A 49 -7.84 2.06 -0.91
C PRO A 49 -8.64 2.16 0.40
N VAL A 50 -8.76 1.05 1.11
CA VAL A 50 -9.43 0.97 2.40
C VAL A 50 -8.59 0.14 3.34
N VAL A 51 -8.42 0.63 4.56
CA VAL A 51 -7.78 -0.10 5.66
C VAL A 51 -8.86 -0.45 6.67
N ILE A 52 -8.99 -1.73 6.99
CA ILE A 52 -9.95 -2.24 7.97
C ILE A 52 -9.21 -3.14 8.94
N ALA A 53 -9.36 -2.87 10.23
CA ALA A 53 -8.91 -3.77 11.29
C ALA A 53 -10.13 -4.43 11.95
N VAL A 54 -10.09 -5.76 12.01
CA VAL A 54 -11.13 -6.58 12.65
C VAL A 54 -10.48 -7.33 13.80
N ALA A 55 -11.01 -7.14 15.01
CA ALA A 55 -10.52 -7.80 16.22
C ALA A 55 -10.91 -9.30 16.23
N PRO A 56 -10.28 -10.14 17.09
CA PRO A 56 -10.56 -11.58 17.13
C PRO A 56 -12.02 -11.94 17.44
N ASP A 57 -12.78 -11.04 18.08
CA ASP A 57 -14.21 -11.17 18.35
C ASP A 57 -15.10 -10.84 17.13
N GLY A 58 -14.49 -10.49 16.00
CA GLY A 58 -15.17 -10.14 14.75
C GLY A 58 -15.58 -8.67 14.65
N ARG A 59 -15.27 -7.84 15.65
CA ARG A 59 -15.67 -6.43 15.64
C ARG A 59 -14.68 -5.58 14.84
N GLU A 60 -15.20 -4.67 14.03
CA GLU A 60 -14.39 -3.63 13.38
C GLU A 60 -13.88 -2.64 14.45
N VAL A 61 -12.57 -2.45 14.52
CA VAL A 61 -11.91 -1.56 15.50
C VAL A 61 -11.25 -0.36 14.83
N PHE A 62 -11.02 -0.42 13.53
CA PHE A 62 -10.50 0.67 12.73
C PHE A 62 -11.03 0.53 11.31
N ARG A 63 -11.37 1.67 10.71
CA ARG A 63 -11.73 1.77 9.31
C ARG A 63 -11.33 3.13 8.78
N GLU A 64 -10.61 3.11 7.68
CA GLU A 64 -10.26 4.31 6.93
C GLU A 64 -10.42 4.04 5.45
N LEU A 65 -11.37 4.76 4.85
CA LEU A 65 -11.61 4.74 3.40
C LEU A 65 -10.94 5.97 2.80
N SER A 66 -10.08 5.74 1.82
CA SER A 66 -9.39 6.79 1.09
C SER A 66 -10.36 7.65 0.29
N ARG A 67 -10.00 8.92 0.13
CA ARG A 67 -10.79 9.90 -0.65
C ARG A 67 -10.77 9.57 -2.14
N ASP A 68 -9.62 9.11 -2.63
CA ASP A 68 -9.39 8.71 -4.01
C ASP A 68 -8.31 7.60 -4.09
N PHE A 69 -7.93 7.21 -5.30
CA PHE A 69 -6.95 6.15 -5.53
C PHE A 69 -5.49 6.56 -5.27
N THR A 70 -5.23 7.86 -5.21
CA THR A 70 -3.90 8.41 -4.93
C THR A 70 -3.67 8.68 -3.46
N ASP A 71 -4.74 8.70 -2.66
CA ASP A 71 -4.67 8.98 -1.23
C ASP A 71 -3.67 8.04 -0.54
N ARG A 72 -2.82 8.64 0.29
CA ARG A 72 -1.79 7.97 1.08
C ARG A 72 -2.07 8.27 2.54
N THR A 73 -3.00 7.51 3.10
CA THR A 73 -3.37 7.65 4.51
C THR A 73 -2.20 7.29 5.41
N ASP A 74 -2.09 8.05 6.51
CA ASP A 74 -1.07 7.85 7.53
C ASP A 74 -1.30 6.49 8.20
N ASP A 75 -0.24 5.71 8.41
CA ASP A 75 -0.34 4.39 9.03
C ASP A 75 -0.45 4.47 10.56
N GLU A 76 -0.04 5.59 11.16
CA GLU A 76 0.02 5.74 12.61
C GLU A 76 -1.34 5.62 13.34
N PRO A 77 -2.46 6.19 12.84
CA PRO A 77 -3.78 5.97 13.44
C PRO A 77 -4.19 4.49 13.45
N PHE A 78 -3.87 3.77 12.37
CA PHE A 78 -4.14 2.33 12.25
C PHE A 78 -3.27 1.53 13.22
N LEU A 79 -1.96 1.80 13.27
CA LEU A 79 -1.03 1.14 14.17
C LEU A 79 -1.42 1.36 15.64
N THR A 80 -1.75 2.61 16.00
CA THR A 80 -2.22 2.97 17.35
C THR A 80 -3.48 2.19 17.74
N ALA A 81 -4.45 2.07 16.82
CA ALA A 81 -5.68 1.33 17.08
C ALA A 81 -5.42 -0.17 17.30
N LEU A 82 -4.48 -0.76 16.55
CA LEU A 82 -4.08 -2.16 16.71
C LEU A 82 -3.32 -2.41 18.00
N GLU A 83 -2.33 -1.57 18.32
CA GLU A 83 -1.53 -1.68 19.55
C GLU A 83 -2.41 -1.56 20.80
N GLY A 84 -3.41 -0.68 20.75
CA GLY A 84 -4.40 -0.50 21.82
C GLY A 84 -5.21 -1.77 22.16
N LEU A 85 -5.23 -2.78 21.28
CA LEU A 85 -5.87 -4.06 21.57
C LEU A 85 -5.05 -4.97 22.49
N GLY A 86 -3.75 -4.70 22.66
CA GLY A 86 -2.87 -5.50 23.52
C GLY A 86 -2.78 -6.98 23.11
N LEU A 87 -2.92 -7.27 21.81
CA LEU A 87 -2.88 -8.64 21.30
C LEU A 87 -1.44 -9.19 21.32
N PRO A 88 -1.25 -10.49 21.63
CA PRO A 88 0.05 -11.12 21.50
C PRO A 88 0.49 -11.15 20.02
N PRO A 89 1.80 -11.06 19.73
CA PRO A 89 2.30 -11.20 18.39
C PRO A 89 1.98 -12.59 17.83
N LEU A 90 1.62 -12.65 16.55
CA LEU A 90 1.45 -13.91 15.83
C LEU A 90 2.79 -14.31 15.18
N PRO A 91 3.03 -15.62 14.99
CA PRO A 91 4.14 -16.06 14.17
C PRO A 91 3.98 -15.53 12.74
N GLU A 92 5.11 -15.28 12.08
CA GLU A 92 5.11 -14.91 10.67
C GLU A 92 4.41 -16.02 9.85
N PRO A 93 3.46 -15.67 8.97
CA PRO A 93 2.78 -16.66 8.16
C PRO A 93 3.79 -17.34 7.22
N GLY A 94 3.69 -18.67 7.10
CA GLY A 94 4.51 -19.42 6.14
C GLY A 94 4.18 -19.05 4.68
N PRO A 95 5.04 -19.44 3.72
CA PRO A 95 4.82 -19.20 2.30
C PRO A 95 3.44 -19.70 1.85
N TRP A 96 2.77 -18.90 1.02
CA TRP A 96 1.44 -19.23 0.50
C TRP A 96 1.37 -18.85 -0.98
N ALA A 97 0.82 -19.75 -1.81
CA ALA A 97 0.52 -19.46 -3.21
C ALA A 97 -0.75 -20.22 -3.63
N PRO A 98 -1.63 -19.62 -4.44
CA PRO A 98 -2.79 -20.32 -4.99
C PRO A 98 -2.37 -21.40 -6.01
N GLU A 99 -3.02 -22.57 -5.94
CA GLU A 99 -2.81 -23.65 -6.90
C GLU A 99 -3.35 -23.32 -8.29
N GLY A 100 -2.68 -23.78 -9.34
CA GLY A 100 -3.14 -23.64 -10.72
C GLY A 100 -3.07 -22.22 -11.30
N VAL A 101 -2.46 -21.28 -10.59
CA VAL A 101 -2.25 -19.90 -11.07
C VAL A 101 -0.80 -19.73 -11.51
N GLU A 102 -0.61 -19.41 -12.79
CA GLU A 102 0.70 -19.03 -13.32
C GLU A 102 0.88 -17.50 -13.24
N PRO A 103 2.01 -17.00 -12.72
CA PRO A 103 2.22 -15.56 -12.58
C PRO A 103 2.34 -14.88 -13.94
N ARG A 104 1.67 -13.75 -14.10
CA ARG A 104 1.77 -12.90 -15.28
C ARG A 104 1.77 -11.43 -14.86
N PRO A 105 2.95 -10.77 -14.79
CA PRO A 105 3.02 -9.36 -14.42
C PRO A 105 2.29 -8.50 -15.46
N SER A 106 1.66 -7.42 -14.98
CA SER A 106 1.05 -6.44 -15.87
C SER A 106 2.14 -5.64 -16.61
N LYS A 107 1.79 -5.07 -17.78
CA LYS A 107 2.72 -4.20 -18.54
C LYS A 107 3.14 -2.94 -17.78
N ARG A 108 2.39 -2.56 -16.74
CA ARG A 108 2.62 -1.38 -15.91
C ARG A 108 3.09 -1.76 -14.49
N ALA A 109 3.53 -3.00 -14.29
CA ALA A 109 3.94 -3.48 -12.99
C ALA A 109 5.04 -2.59 -12.39
N PHE A 110 4.82 -2.13 -11.17
CA PHE A 110 5.83 -1.41 -10.41
C PHE A 110 6.88 -2.41 -9.94
N THR A 111 8.15 -2.16 -10.26
CA THR A 111 9.26 -3.06 -9.96
C THR A 111 10.19 -2.44 -8.92
N PRO A 112 10.98 -3.26 -8.20
CA PRO A 112 11.95 -2.76 -7.23
C PRO A 112 12.93 -1.73 -7.82
N GLY A 113 13.35 -1.92 -9.07
CA GLY A 113 14.24 -0.97 -9.77
C GLY A 113 13.63 0.42 -9.99
N SER A 114 12.29 0.51 -10.04
CA SER A 114 11.56 1.78 -10.20
C SER A 114 11.30 2.50 -8.86
N PHE A 115 11.48 1.81 -7.72
CA PHE A 115 11.12 2.32 -6.40
C PHE A 115 11.84 3.64 -6.09
N ILE A 116 13.17 3.65 -6.20
CA ILE A 116 13.98 4.83 -5.84
C ILE A 116 13.78 6.01 -6.80
N PRO A 117 13.80 5.83 -8.13
CA PRO A 117 13.48 6.92 -9.05
C PRO A 117 12.10 7.54 -8.78
N TYR A 118 11.10 6.71 -8.49
CA TYR A 118 9.73 7.16 -8.27
C TYR A 118 9.61 8.05 -7.03
N PHE A 119 10.05 7.59 -5.86
CA PHE A 119 9.94 8.39 -4.62
C PHE A 119 10.84 9.62 -4.64
N ARG A 120 12.00 9.58 -5.31
CA ARG A 120 12.80 10.78 -5.53
C ARG A 120 12.03 11.81 -6.36
N ALA A 121 11.40 11.38 -7.46
CA ALA A 121 10.60 12.29 -8.30
C ALA A 121 9.45 12.93 -7.51
N ILE A 122 8.72 12.15 -6.70
CA ILE A 122 7.66 12.68 -5.82
C ILE A 122 8.25 13.71 -4.86
N LYS A 123 9.32 13.37 -4.13
CA LYS A 123 9.95 14.28 -3.16
C LYS A 123 10.38 15.60 -3.81
N PHE A 124 11.05 15.56 -4.95
CA PHE A 124 11.51 16.78 -5.63
C PHE A 124 10.35 17.63 -6.14
N ASN A 125 9.34 17.02 -6.77
CA ASN A 125 8.21 17.74 -7.33
C ASN A 125 7.32 18.37 -6.25
N THR A 126 7.00 17.62 -5.19
CA THR A 126 6.18 18.12 -4.08
C THR A 126 6.88 19.26 -3.34
N MET A 127 8.20 19.17 -3.13
CA MET A 127 8.99 20.27 -2.54
C MET A 127 8.88 21.54 -3.39
N ALA A 128 9.01 21.44 -4.73
CA ALA A 128 8.90 22.58 -5.62
C ALA A 128 7.48 23.17 -5.70
N LEU A 129 6.46 22.34 -5.49
CA LEU A 129 5.05 22.73 -5.59
C LEU A 129 4.50 23.34 -4.29
N ALA A 130 4.94 22.90 -3.12
CA ALA A 130 4.40 23.34 -1.83
C ALA A 130 4.44 24.87 -1.67
N ASP A 131 5.55 25.51 -2.04
CA ASP A 131 5.72 26.96 -1.93
C ASP A 131 4.93 27.75 -2.98
N ARG A 132 4.35 27.07 -3.98
CA ARG A 132 3.54 27.67 -5.04
C ARG A 132 2.04 27.51 -4.79
N MET A 133 1.64 26.68 -3.82
CA MET A 133 0.24 26.47 -3.46
C MET A 133 -0.34 27.72 -2.82
N ARG A 134 -1.53 28.12 -3.27
CA ARG A 134 -2.25 29.30 -2.75
C ARG A 134 -3.21 28.94 -1.62
N ASP A 135 -3.82 27.77 -1.72
CA ASP A 135 -4.69 27.23 -0.69
C ASP A 135 -3.86 26.50 0.37
N ASP A 136 -4.23 26.68 1.63
CA ASP A 136 -3.51 26.09 2.77
C ASP A 136 -3.71 24.57 2.85
N ARG A 137 -4.89 24.06 2.45
CA ARG A 137 -5.16 22.64 2.39
C ARG A 137 -4.33 21.97 1.30
N ASP A 138 -4.34 22.52 0.09
CA ASP A 138 -3.52 22.00 -1.02
C ASP A 138 -2.02 21.99 -0.64
N ARG A 139 -1.57 23.03 0.06
CA ARG A 139 -0.19 23.10 0.56
C ARG A 139 0.11 21.98 1.54
N GLU A 140 -0.80 21.69 2.47
CA GLU A 140 -0.60 20.62 3.44
C GLU A 140 -0.64 19.24 2.79
N GLU A 141 -1.54 19.00 1.83
CA GLU A 141 -1.60 17.75 1.06
C GLU A 141 -0.26 17.48 0.35
N VAL A 142 0.30 18.49 -0.33
CA VAL A 142 1.61 18.37 -1.00
C VAL A 142 2.75 18.12 0.01
N ARG A 143 2.70 18.75 1.19
CA ARG A 143 3.70 18.53 2.25
C ARG A 143 3.61 17.14 2.85
N THR A 144 2.41 16.61 3.03
CA THR A 144 2.18 15.23 3.49
C THR A 144 2.75 14.23 2.49
N GLU A 145 2.49 14.40 1.20
CA GLU A 145 3.07 13.56 0.15
C GLU A 145 4.61 13.65 0.15
N ASN A 146 5.17 14.85 0.38
CA ASN A 146 6.63 15.03 0.50
C ASN A 146 7.22 14.26 1.69
N ARG A 147 6.60 14.37 2.86
CA ARG A 147 7.02 13.67 4.09
C ARG A 147 6.97 12.15 3.89
N MET A 148 5.91 11.65 3.28
CA MET A 148 5.75 10.24 2.93
C MET A 148 6.91 9.77 2.03
N ALA A 149 7.17 10.48 0.91
CA ALA A 149 8.26 10.12 0.01
C ALA A 149 9.64 10.19 0.69
N ALA A 150 9.84 11.15 1.61
CA ALA A 150 11.07 11.22 2.40
C ALA A 150 11.22 10.03 3.35
N SER A 151 10.16 9.63 4.05
CA SER A 151 10.13 8.48 4.95
C SER A 151 10.48 7.16 4.25
N PHE A 152 9.89 6.91 3.07
CA PHE A 152 10.23 5.73 2.27
C PHE A 152 11.70 5.70 1.84
N LEU A 153 12.24 6.84 1.40
CA LEU A 153 13.65 6.93 0.99
C LEU A 153 14.60 6.73 2.18
N GLU A 154 14.28 7.30 3.34
CA GLU A 154 15.06 7.10 4.56
C GLU A 154 15.05 5.62 5.00
N SER A 155 13.87 4.99 4.97
CA SER A 155 13.71 3.58 5.30
C SER A 155 14.52 2.69 4.36
N PHE A 156 14.52 3.00 3.06
CA PHE A 156 15.35 2.29 2.09
C PHE A 156 16.85 2.50 2.34
N ASP A 157 17.28 3.72 2.62
CA ASP A 157 18.69 4.01 2.89
C ASP A 157 19.17 3.28 4.16
N ARG A 158 18.32 3.18 5.18
CA ARG A 158 18.56 2.40 6.41
C ARG A 158 18.67 0.90 6.10
N TRP A 159 17.70 0.35 5.37
CA TRP A 159 17.74 -1.05 4.94
C TRP A 159 19.00 -1.38 4.15
N ARG A 160 19.41 -0.50 3.22
CA ARG A 160 20.63 -0.68 2.42
C ARG A 160 21.92 -0.58 3.26
N ALA A 161 21.91 0.23 4.32
CA ALA A 161 23.05 0.29 5.25
C ALA A 161 23.20 -1.01 6.05
N GLU A 162 22.08 -1.64 6.41
CA GLU A 162 22.04 -2.96 7.07
C GLU A 162 22.33 -4.12 6.11
N HIS A 163 21.99 -3.95 4.83
CA HIS A 163 22.13 -4.96 3.76
C HIS A 163 22.97 -4.40 2.60
N PRO A 164 24.28 -4.14 2.81
CA PRO A 164 25.12 -3.57 1.77
C PRO A 164 25.18 -4.53 0.57
N PRO A 165 25.11 -4.02 -0.67
CA PRO A 165 25.23 -4.86 -1.85
C PRO A 165 26.58 -5.59 -1.84
N GLU A 166 26.58 -6.86 -2.23
CA GLU A 166 27.81 -7.63 -2.41
C GLU A 166 28.73 -6.85 -3.35
N ARG A 167 29.97 -6.61 -2.92
CA ARG A 167 30.97 -5.91 -3.75
C ARG A 167 31.22 -6.76 -4.99
N GLN A 168 30.78 -6.27 -6.15
CA GLN A 168 31.19 -6.80 -7.45
C GLN A 168 32.67 -6.52 -7.71
#